data_AF-A0A1T4WWP8-F1
#
_entry.id   AF-A0A1T4WWP8-F1
#
_cell.length_a   1.000
_cell.length_b   1.000
_cell.length_c   1.000
_cell.angle_alpha   90.00
_cell.angle_beta   90.00
_cell.angle_gamma   90.00
#
_symmetry.space_group_name_H-M   'P 1'
#
loop_
_entity.id
_entity.type
_entity.pdbx_description
1 polymer ?
#
loop_
_entity_poly.entity_id
_entity_poly.type
_entity_poly.pdbx_seq_one_letter_code
_entity_poly.pdbx_strand_id
1 'polypeptide(L)'
;MKVYMFGCRHNSLYAHQQLKEGLQDCLDQGVEPEFVAVEYKKSMKEQILRQRDFECLEESRKNFLREKIGDEYHHITPSIGYDMDSHQEYYPDVETVWLDDDRELDELEKDAPNHFLYNTIVNVLNFKDKNRLNFDGEFWKRYMAEEKKTVCQPAYNTERDQMWLQTLIPYLLLEEDQSCIIIVGADHISKHEGVLKELLEEAGHVVVLRDCTC
;
A
#
# COMPACT_ATOMS: atom_id res chain seq x y z
N MET A 1 20.75 11.44 -5.54
CA MET A 1 19.61 10.51 -5.59
C MET A 1 18.28 11.20 -5.31
N LYS A 2 17.29 10.95 -6.18
CA LYS A 2 15.91 11.41 -6.06
C LYS A 2 15.00 10.27 -5.57
N VAL A 3 14.22 10.53 -4.52
CA VAL A 3 13.35 9.51 -3.90
C VAL A 3 11.90 9.82 -4.23
N TYR A 4 11.24 8.94 -4.98
CA TYR A 4 9.81 9.03 -5.26
C TYR A 4 9.04 8.25 -4.19
N MET A 5 8.39 8.97 -3.28
CA MET A 5 7.79 8.37 -2.10
C MET A 5 6.26 8.41 -2.18
N PHE A 6 5.66 7.22 -2.19
CA PHE A 6 4.22 7.00 -2.26
C PHE A 6 3.66 6.68 -0.89
N GLY A 7 2.78 7.54 -0.38
CA GLY A 7 2.04 7.31 0.85
C GLY A 7 0.68 6.70 0.54
N CYS A 8 0.47 5.45 0.90
CA CYS A 8 -0.71 4.68 0.57
C CYS A 8 -1.56 4.41 1.80
N ARG A 9 -2.88 4.29 1.59
CA ARG A 9 -3.75 3.63 2.56
C ARG A 9 -3.87 2.16 2.18
N HIS A 10 -3.33 1.26 3.01
CA HIS A 10 -3.36 -0.18 2.76
C HIS A 10 -4.78 -0.67 2.45
N ASN A 11 -4.90 -1.55 1.44
CA ASN A 11 -6.14 -2.23 1.05
C ASN A 11 -7.31 -1.30 0.64
N SER A 12 -7.03 -0.02 0.35
CA SER A 12 -7.99 0.99 -0.13
C SER A 12 -8.18 0.89 -1.64
N LEU A 13 -9.43 0.93 -2.13
CA LEU A 13 -9.68 0.95 -3.57
C LEU A 13 -9.23 2.29 -4.17
N TYR A 14 -9.47 3.39 -3.45
CA TYR A 14 -9.00 4.71 -3.83
C TYR A 14 -7.47 4.78 -3.92
N ALA A 15 -6.76 4.31 -2.89
CA ALA A 15 -5.30 4.40 -2.87
C ALA A 15 -4.67 3.48 -3.93
N HIS A 16 -5.28 2.31 -4.20
CA HIS A 16 -4.89 1.47 -5.32
C HIS A 16 -4.93 2.24 -6.65
N GLN A 17 -6.04 2.92 -6.96
CA GLN A 17 -6.13 3.71 -8.19
C GLN A 17 -5.09 4.84 -8.23
N GLN A 18 -4.88 5.57 -7.13
CA GLN A 18 -3.91 6.66 -7.08
C GLN A 18 -2.46 6.17 -7.18
N LEU A 19 -2.12 5.03 -6.58
CA LEU A 19 -0.80 4.43 -6.72
C LEU A 19 -0.56 3.98 -8.16
N LYS A 20 -1.56 3.38 -8.80
CA LYS A 20 -1.50 2.99 -10.21
C LYS A 20 -1.20 4.19 -11.12
N GLU A 21 -1.98 5.25 -10.98
CA GLU A 21 -1.81 6.49 -11.75
C GLU A 21 -0.43 7.11 -11.49
N GLY A 22 0.01 7.15 -10.24
CA GLY A 22 1.30 7.74 -9.89
C GLY A 22 2.52 6.93 -10.33
N LEU A 23 2.45 5.59 -10.34
CA LEU A 23 3.52 4.74 -10.89
C LEU A 23 3.60 4.88 -12.43
N GLN A 24 2.46 4.94 -13.11
CA GLN A 24 2.40 5.23 -14.55
C GLN A 24 2.99 6.60 -14.86
N ASP A 25 2.66 7.64 -14.08
CA ASP A 25 3.22 8.98 -14.24
C ASP A 25 4.75 8.99 -14.09
N CYS A 26 5.30 8.20 -13.16
CA CYS A 26 6.74 8.03 -13.02
C CYS A 26 7.35 7.38 -14.28
N LEU A 27 6.73 6.32 -14.79
CA LEU A 27 7.18 5.63 -16.00
C LEU A 27 7.15 6.56 -17.21
N ASP A 28 6.08 7.33 -17.38
CA ASP A 28 5.90 8.29 -18.47
C ASP A 28 6.90 9.45 -18.42
N GLN A 29 7.40 9.77 -17.23
CA GLN A 29 8.47 10.76 -17.00
C GLN A 29 9.88 10.18 -17.17
N GLY A 30 10.02 8.90 -17.51
CA GLY A 30 11.31 8.23 -17.67
C GLY A 30 12.03 7.99 -16.34
N VAL A 31 11.30 7.80 -15.25
CA VAL A 31 11.90 7.40 -13.97
C VAL A 31 12.40 5.97 -14.07
N GLU A 32 13.70 5.77 -13.90
CA GLU A 32 14.35 4.46 -13.83
C GLU A 32 14.87 4.24 -12.40
N PRO A 33 14.09 3.58 -11.52
CA PRO A 33 14.51 3.37 -10.14
C PRO A 33 15.54 2.25 -10.04
N GLU A 34 16.61 2.47 -9.27
CA GLU A 34 17.60 1.45 -8.94
C GLU A 34 16.99 0.33 -8.09
N PHE A 35 16.03 0.70 -7.23
CA PHE A 35 15.25 -0.23 -6.40
C PHE A 35 13.88 0.36 -6.08
N VAL A 36 12.96 -0.52 -5.69
CA VAL A 36 11.68 -0.16 -5.08
C VAL A 36 11.62 -0.71 -3.67
N ALA A 37 11.42 0.15 -2.67
CA ALA A 37 11.23 -0.27 -1.29
C ALA A 37 9.74 -0.30 -0.93
N VAL A 38 9.30 -1.33 -0.20
CA VAL A 38 7.89 -1.53 0.19
C VAL A 38 7.73 -1.82 1.69
N GLU A 39 6.67 -1.29 2.30
CA GLU A 39 6.28 -1.55 3.71
C GLU A 39 5.73 -2.96 3.93
N TYR A 40 6.56 -3.99 3.73
CA TYR A 40 6.14 -5.37 3.95
C TYR A 40 7.32 -6.24 4.34
N LYS A 41 7.02 -7.36 5.01
CA LYS A 41 7.91 -8.52 5.03
C LYS A 41 7.71 -9.34 3.77
N LYS A 42 8.82 -9.74 3.15
CA LYS A 42 8.85 -10.65 2.00
C LYS A 42 8.14 -11.96 2.29
N SER A 43 8.29 -12.49 3.50
CA SER A 43 7.67 -13.76 3.92
C SER A 43 6.14 -13.72 3.94
N MET A 44 5.52 -12.54 4.04
CA MET A 44 4.07 -12.37 4.03
C MET A 44 3.49 -12.25 2.62
N LYS A 45 4.35 -12.04 1.59
CA LYS A 45 3.90 -11.77 0.22
C LYS A 45 2.91 -12.81 -0.28
N GLU A 46 3.30 -14.08 -0.26
CA GLU A 46 2.43 -15.16 -0.78
C GLU A 46 1.11 -15.25 0.00
N GLN A 47 1.16 -15.10 1.33
CA GLN A 47 -0.03 -15.16 2.17
C GLN A 47 -1.01 -14.03 1.84
N ILE A 48 -0.51 -12.81 1.64
CA ILE A 48 -1.33 -11.66 1.26
C ILE A 48 -1.92 -11.86 -0.13
N LEU A 49 -1.11 -12.26 -1.11
CA LEU A 49 -1.56 -12.41 -2.51
C LEU A 49 -2.60 -13.52 -2.68
N ARG A 50 -2.49 -14.63 -1.93
CA ARG A 50 -3.49 -15.72 -1.94
C ARG A 50 -4.89 -15.29 -1.50
N GLN A 51 -5.02 -14.14 -0.82
CA GLN A 51 -6.33 -13.57 -0.54
C GLN A 51 -7.04 -13.11 -1.81
N ARG A 52 -6.33 -12.63 -2.83
CA ARG A 52 -6.94 -12.12 -4.08
C ARG A 52 -7.78 -13.20 -4.79
N ASP A 53 -7.41 -14.46 -4.59
CA ASP A 53 -8.06 -15.64 -5.14
C ASP A 53 -8.95 -16.38 -4.12
N PHE A 54 -9.20 -15.78 -2.95
CA PHE A 54 -9.93 -16.39 -1.82
C PHE A 54 -9.28 -17.66 -1.26
N GLU A 55 -8.08 -18.06 -1.67
CA GLU A 55 -7.54 -19.38 -1.36
C GLU A 55 -7.31 -19.59 0.14
N CYS A 56 -6.84 -18.55 0.83
CA CYS A 56 -6.47 -18.59 2.25
C CYS A 56 -7.65 -18.41 3.22
N LEU A 57 -8.85 -18.08 2.73
CA LEU A 57 -10.01 -17.90 3.61
C LEU A 57 -10.58 -19.26 4.04
N GLU A 58 -11.15 -19.34 5.24
CA GLU A 58 -11.94 -20.53 5.62
C GLU A 58 -13.18 -20.65 4.71
N GLU A 59 -13.60 -21.88 4.40
CA GLU A 59 -14.72 -22.15 3.48
C GLU A 59 -16.02 -21.45 3.89
N SER A 60 -16.27 -21.33 5.20
CA SER A 60 -17.39 -20.57 5.77
C SER A 60 -17.34 -19.08 5.38
N ARG A 61 -16.16 -18.46 5.48
CA ARG A 61 -15.91 -17.06 5.08
C ARG A 61 -16.02 -16.91 3.57
N LYS A 62 -15.45 -17.82 2.78
CA LYS A 62 -15.58 -17.80 1.30
C LYS A 62 -17.04 -17.81 0.88
N ASN A 63 -17.83 -18.72 1.46
CA ASN A 63 -19.26 -18.85 1.14
C ASN A 63 -20.05 -17.61 1.56
N PHE A 64 -19.79 -17.08 2.78
CA PHE A 64 -20.40 -15.83 3.22
C PHE A 64 -20.10 -14.66 2.28
N LEU A 65 -18.82 -14.47 1.92
CA LEU A 65 -18.42 -13.36 1.06
C LEU A 65 -19.06 -13.51 -0.32
N ARG A 66 -18.99 -14.69 -0.95
CA ARG A 66 -19.63 -14.98 -2.24
C ARG A 66 -21.13 -14.71 -2.21
N GLU A 67 -21.84 -15.07 -1.13
CA GLU A 67 -23.27 -14.79 -1.01
C GLU A 67 -23.58 -13.29 -0.91
N LYS A 68 -22.79 -12.54 -0.14
CA LYS A 68 -23.07 -11.12 0.14
C LYS A 68 -22.62 -10.17 -0.95
N ILE A 69 -21.45 -10.43 -1.54
CA ILE A 69 -20.87 -9.56 -2.56
C ILE A 69 -21.15 -10.06 -3.98
N GLY A 70 -21.50 -11.33 -4.16
CA GLY A 70 -21.67 -11.90 -5.49
C GLY A 70 -20.38 -11.79 -6.29
N ASP A 71 -20.49 -11.39 -7.55
CA ASP A 71 -19.32 -11.22 -8.41
C ASP A 71 -18.49 -10.00 -8.02
N GLU A 72 -19.06 -8.96 -7.41
CA GLU A 72 -18.47 -7.64 -7.16
C GLU A 72 -17.13 -7.64 -6.40
N TYR A 73 -16.72 -8.78 -5.82
CA TYR A 73 -15.40 -8.94 -5.25
C TYR A 73 -14.28 -8.63 -6.24
N HIS A 74 -14.49 -8.80 -7.56
CA HIS A 74 -13.47 -8.52 -8.58
C HIS A 74 -13.07 -7.03 -8.62
N HIS A 75 -13.92 -6.14 -8.11
CA HIS A 75 -13.56 -4.74 -7.91
C HIS A 75 -12.62 -4.56 -6.71
N ILE A 76 -12.71 -5.43 -5.70
CA ILE A 76 -12.01 -5.31 -4.41
C ILE A 76 -10.67 -6.04 -4.41
N THR A 77 -10.64 -7.29 -4.88
CA THR A 77 -9.45 -8.14 -4.75
C THR A 77 -8.17 -7.54 -5.33
N PRO A 78 -8.19 -6.72 -6.41
CA PRO A 78 -6.97 -6.08 -6.90
C PRO A 78 -6.32 -5.10 -5.91
N SER A 79 -7.07 -4.51 -4.96
CA SER A 79 -6.48 -3.57 -3.99
C SER A 79 -5.72 -4.26 -2.85
N ILE A 80 -5.92 -5.57 -2.65
CA ILE A 80 -5.35 -6.28 -1.50
C ILE A 80 -3.84 -6.43 -1.68
N GLY A 81 -3.06 -5.74 -0.85
CA GLY A 81 -1.60 -5.70 -0.93
C GLY A 81 -1.06 -5.15 -2.26
N TYR A 82 -1.80 -4.30 -2.98
CA TYR A 82 -1.32 -3.74 -4.25
C TYR A 82 -0.08 -2.85 -4.06
N ASP A 83 -0.02 -2.12 -2.96
CA ASP A 83 1.15 -1.36 -2.51
C ASP A 83 2.40 -2.22 -2.23
N MET A 84 2.24 -3.53 -2.09
CA MET A 84 3.36 -4.46 -1.92
C MET A 84 4.00 -4.91 -3.25
N ASP A 85 3.21 -5.04 -4.32
CA ASP A 85 3.64 -5.70 -5.57
C ASP A 85 3.33 -4.92 -6.86
N SER A 86 2.66 -3.78 -6.77
CA SER A 86 2.29 -2.95 -7.93
C SER A 86 3.46 -2.53 -8.78
N HIS A 87 4.62 -2.23 -8.18
CA HIS A 87 5.80 -1.84 -8.93
C HIS A 87 6.27 -2.92 -9.91
N GLN A 88 5.93 -4.19 -9.68
CA GLN A 88 6.30 -5.29 -10.59
C GLN A 88 5.58 -5.21 -11.93
N GLU A 89 4.44 -4.52 -12.02
CA GLU A 89 3.73 -4.23 -13.28
C GLU A 89 4.50 -3.21 -14.14
N TYR A 90 5.21 -2.28 -13.51
CA TYR A 90 5.88 -1.14 -14.17
C TYR A 90 7.40 -1.33 -14.30
N TYR A 91 8.01 -2.00 -13.34
CA TYR A 91 9.45 -2.19 -13.17
C TYR A 91 9.76 -3.65 -12.82
N PRO A 92 9.48 -4.61 -13.71
CA PRO A 92 9.55 -6.05 -13.40
C PRO A 92 10.95 -6.55 -13.03
N ASP A 93 11.98 -5.90 -13.53
CA ASP A 93 13.38 -6.29 -13.34
C ASP A 93 14.10 -5.51 -12.21
N VAL A 94 13.40 -4.59 -11.54
CA VAL A 94 13.96 -3.75 -10.48
C VAL A 94 13.93 -4.47 -9.13
N GLU A 95 15.01 -4.34 -8.34
CA GLU A 95 15.11 -4.95 -7.02
C GLU A 95 14.02 -4.44 -6.07
N THR A 96 13.43 -5.37 -5.29
CA THR A 96 12.49 -5.02 -4.22
C THR A 96 13.17 -5.08 -2.86
N VAL A 97 13.23 -3.95 -2.17
CA VAL A 97 13.71 -3.84 -0.79
C VAL A 97 12.51 -3.95 0.16
N TRP A 98 12.55 -4.91 1.07
CA TRP A 98 11.45 -5.22 1.98
C TRP A 98 11.72 -4.56 3.33
N LEU A 99 11.06 -3.44 3.60
CA LEU A 99 11.41 -2.56 4.73
C LEU A 99 11.21 -3.24 6.09
N ASP A 100 10.24 -4.15 6.22
CA ASP A 100 9.98 -4.84 7.48
C ASP A 100 10.75 -6.16 7.63
N ASP A 101 11.60 -6.59 6.70
CA ASP A 101 12.21 -7.95 6.73
C ASP A 101 12.99 -8.23 8.02
N ASP A 102 13.63 -7.23 8.62
CA ASP A 102 14.41 -7.37 9.85
C ASP A 102 13.61 -7.10 11.15
N ARG A 103 12.33 -6.71 11.04
CA ARG A 103 11.48 -6.39 12.20
C ARG A 103 10.85 -7.64 12.82
N GLU A 104 10.82 -7.79 14.13
CA GLU A 104 9.97 -8.83 14.73
C GLU A 104 8.51 -8.38 14.71
N LEU A 105 7.63 -9.24 14.16
CA LEU A 105 6.19 -8.99 14.16
C LEU A 105 5.57 -9.51 15.44
N ASP A 106 4.62 -8.77 15.99
CA ASP A 106 3.75 -9.30 17.03
C ASP A 106 2.73 -10.32 16.46
N GLU A 107 1.99 -10.99 17.34
CA GLU A 107 1.00 -12.00 16.92
C GLU A 107 -0.17 -11.40 16.13
N LEU A 108 -0.53 -10.14 16.37
CA LEU A 108 -1.59 -9.46 15.62
C LEU A 108 -1.13 -9.17 14.19
N GLU A 109 0.12 -8.74 14.02
CA GLU A 109 0.72 -8.44 12.72
C GLU A 109 0.94 -9.71 11.89
N LYS A 110 1.29 -10.84 12.53
CA LYS A 110 1.36 -12.14 11.86
C LYS A 110 0.00 -12.63 11.38
N ASP A 111 -1.07 -12.34 12.11
CA ASP A 111 -2.43 -12.74 11.74
C ASP A 111 -3.13 -11.74 10.81
N ALA A 112 -2.69 -10.47 10.78
CA ALA A 112 -3.31 -9.41 9.99
C ALA A 112 -3.52 -9.78 8.50
N PRO A 113 -2.56 -10.44 7.81
CA PRO A 113 -2.77 -10.91 6.44
C PRO A 113 -3.94 -11.86 6.26
N ASN A 114 -4.46 -12.52 7.29
CA ASN A 114 -5.60 -13.43 7.13
C ASN A 114 -6.95 -12.69 7.02
N HIS A 115 -6.96 -11.38 7.26
CA HIS A 115 -8.20 -10.61 7.39
C HIS A 115 -8.30 -9.41 6.45
N PHE A 116 -7.29 -9.09 5.64
CA PHE A 116 -7.34 -7.91 4.75
C PHE A 116 -8.52 -7.93 3.79
N LEU A 117 -8.68 -9.01 3.02
CA LEU A 117 -9.81 -9.13 2.09
C LEU A 117 -11.15 -9.09 2.81
N TYR A 118 -11.27 -9.83 3.91
CA TYR A 118 -12.50 -9.87 4.70
C TYR A 118 -12.89 -8.48 5.22
N ASN A 119 -11.94 -7.76 5.81
CA ASN A 119 -12.17 -6.41 6.36
C ASN A 119 -12.55 -5.42 5.26
N THR A 120 -11.88 -5.46 4.11
CA THR A 120 -12.24 -4.59 2.98
C THR A 120 -13.64 -4.89 2.46
N ILE A 121 -14.02 -6.16 2.30
CA ILE A 121 -15.38 -6.53 1.89
C ILE A 121 -16.42 -6.07 2.92
N VAL A 122 -16.17 -6.29 4.22
CA VAL A 122 -17.08 -5.83 5.28
C VAL A 122 -17.27 -4.31 5.23
N ASN A 123 -16.20 -3.53 4.99
CA ASN A 123 -16.30 -2.07 4.84
C ASN A 123 -17.16 -1.67 3.63
N VAL A 124 -16.99 -2.34 2.49
CA VAL A 124 -17.80 -2.11 1.28
C VAL A 124 -19.27 -2.44 1.54
N LEU A 125 -19.57 -3.58 2.16
CA LEU A 125 -20.93 -4.00 2.51
C LEU A 125 -21.58 -3.03 3.51
N ASN A 126 -20.85 -2.60 4.53
CA ASN A 126 -21.33 -1.61 5.50
C ASN A 126 -21.66 -0.28 4.83
N PHE A 127 -20.82 0.19 3.90
CA PHE A 127 -21.11 1.41 3.14
C PHE A 127 -22.37 1.25 2.27
N LYS A 128 -22.50 0.11 1.60
CA LYS A 128 -23.67 -0.22 0.78
C LYS A 128 -24.96 -0.19 1.59
N ASP A 129 -24.97 -0.86 2.74
CA ASP A 129 -26.16 -0.98 3.58
C ASP A 129 -26.52 0.34 4.26
N LYS A 130 -25.51 1.08 4.76
CA LYS A 130 -25.68 2.44 5.32
C LYS A 130 -26.33 3.39 4.32
N ASN A 131 -25.94 3.32 3.05
CA ASN A 131 -26.42 4.23 2.01
C ASN A 131 -27.59 3.66 1.19
N ARG A 132 -28.02 2.42 1.46
CA ARG A 132 -29.09 1.70 0.74
C ARG A 132 -28.88 1.68 -0.77
N LEU A 133 -27.65 1.39 -1.19
CA LEU A 133 -27.25 1.36 -2.59
C LEU A 133 -27.25 -0.08 -3.14
N ASN A 134 -27.36 -0.20 -4.46
CA ASN A 134 -27.05 -1.42 -5.19
C ASN A 134 -25.60 -1.37 -5.67
N PHE A 135 -25.01 -2.52 -5.96
CA PHE A 135 -23.73 -2.54 -6.65
C PHE A 135 -23.93 -2.12 -8.12
N ASP A 136 -23.49 -0.91 -8.44
CA ASP A 136 -23.50 -0.32 -9.76
C ASP A 136 -22.37 0.72 -9.87
N GLY A 137 -22.21 1.35 -11.04
CA GLY A 137 -21.17 2.35 -11.24
C GLY A 137 -21.28 3.58 -10.32
N GLU A 138 -22.50 3.95 -9.89
CA GLU A 138 -22.70 5.09 -8.99
C GLU A 138 -22.32 4.71 -7.55
N PHE A 139 -22.57 3.47 -7.13
CA PHE A 139 -22.09 2.94 -5.86
C PHE A 139 -20.57 3.03 -5.76
N TRP A 140 -19.84 2.50 -6.74
CA TRP A 140 -18.37 2.50 -6.71
C TRP A 140 -17.81 3.91 -6.73
N LYS A 141 -18.38 4.80 -7.55
CA LYS A 141 -18.01 6.22 -7.57
C LYS A 141 -18.20 6.88 -6.20
N ARG A 142 -19.31 6.61 -5.52
CA ARG A 142 -19.58 7.15 -4.17
C ARG A 142 -18.70 6.54 -3.11
N TYR A 143 -18.43 5.23 -3.18
CA TYR A 143 -17.55 4.54 -2.25
C TYR A 143 -16.14 5.12 -2.32
N MET A 144 -15.58 5.26 -3.54
CA MET A 144 -14.28 5.89 -3.78
C MET A 144 -14.23 7.33 -3.27
N ALA A 145 -15.30 8.10 -3.45
CA ALA A 145 -15.41 9.47 -2.94
C ALA A 145 -15.52 9.55 -1.41
N GLU A 146 -16.05 8.53 -0.75
CA GLU A 146 -16.07 8.42 0.72
C GLU A 146 -14.70 7.99 1.25
N GLU A 147 -14.08 7.02 0.58
CA GLU A 147 -12.73 6.57 0.86
C GLU A 147 -11.75 7.75 0.81
N LYS A 148 -11.84 8.60 -0.21
CA LYS A 148 -11.04 9.82 -0.35
C LYS A 148 -11.14 10.79 0.84
N LYS A 149 -12.29 10.83 1.52
CA LYS A 149 -12.53 11.75 2.66
C LYS A 149 -12.06 11.17 3.99
N THR A 150 -11.76 9.88 4.03
CA THR A 150 -11.40 9.21 5.27
C THR A 150 -9.99 9.62 5.65
N VAL A 151 -9.90 10.48 6.67
CA VAL A 151 -8.63 10.95 7.23
C VAL A 151 -7.95 9.77 7.94
N CYS A 152 -6.75 9.41 7.48
CA CYS A 152 -5.88 8.52 8.25
C CYS A 152 -5.51 9.24 9.55
N GLN A 153 -5.79 8.62 10.70
CA GLN A 153 -5.23 9.12 11.95
C GLN A 153 -3.74 8.77 11.95
N PRO A 154 -2.84 9.75 12.21
CA PRO A 154 -1.42 9.48 12.20
C PRO A 154 -1.09 8.42 13.26
N ALA A 155 -0.63 7.26 12.82
CA ALA A 155 0.01 6.25 13.64
C ALA A 155 1.52 6.24 13.32
N TYR A 156 2.19 7.37 13.53
CA TYR A 156 3.64 7.43 13.28
C TYR A 156 4.41 6.66 14.36
N ASN A 157 5.34 5.82 13.91
CA ASN A 157 6.25 5.06 14.75
C ASN A 157 7.69 5.42 14.35
N THR A 158 8.27 6.39 15.06
CA THR A 158 9.60 6.93 14.76
C THR A 158 10.70 5.87 14.86
N GLU A 159 10.54 4.86 15.73
CA GLU A 159 11.49 3.74 15.83
C GLU A 159 11.46 2.87 14.57
N ARG A 160 10.26 2.58 14.05
CA ARG A 160 10.09 1.82 12.79
C ARG A 160 10.67 2.57 11.60
N ASP A 161 10.41 3.87 11.50
CA ASP A 161 10.95 4.73 10.44
C ASP A 161 12.49 4.82 10.49
N GLN A 162 13.07 4.88 11.68
CA GLN A 162 14.53 4.80 11.86
C GLN A 162 15.11 3.46 11.42
N MET A 163 14.45 2.34 11.76
CA MET A 163 14.87 1.01 11.29
C MET A 163 14.85 0.93 9.76
N TRP A 164 13.79 1.43 9.13
CA TRP A 164 13.70 1.46 7.67
C TRP A 164 14.77 2.32 7.02
N LEU A 165 15.10 3.47 7.60
CA LEU A 165 16.23 4.26 7.13
C LEU A 165 17.52 3.42 7.16
N GLN A 166 17.78 2.67 8.24
CA GLN A 166 18.95 1.80 8.32
C GLN A 166 18.94 0.69 7.24
N THR A 167 17.78 0.11 6.95
CA THR A 167 17.60 -0.85 5.85
C THR A 167 17.90 -0.22 4.48
N LEU A 168 17.56 1.05 4.30
CA LEU A 168 17.74 1.78 3.04
C LEU A 168 19.17 2.29 2.81
N ILE A 169 19.92 2.62 3.87
CA ILE A 169 21.27 3.20 3.77
C ILE A 169 22.20 2.48 2.78
N PRO A 170 22.29 1.13 2.75
CA PRO A 170 23.15 0.42 1.79
C PRO A 170 22.77 0.63 0.33
N TYR A 171 21.51 0.96 0.05
CA TYR A 171 20.97 1.18 -1.29
C TYR A 171 21.02 2.65 -1.72
N LEU A 172 21.04 3.56 -0.75
CA LEU A 172 20.99 5.01 -0.97
C LEU A 172 22.36 5.62 -1.32
N LEU A 173 23.32 4.84 -1.82
CA LEU A 173 24.71 5.25 -2.07
C LEU A 173 24.85 6.32 -3.20
N LEU A 174 24.48 7.55 -2.84
CA LEU A 174 25.00 8.88 -3.20
C LEU A 174 25.45 9.21 -4.64
N GLU A 175 25.02 8.50 -5.68
CA GLU A 175 25.11 9.06 -7.03
C GLU A 175 23.99 10.10 -7.25
N GLU A 176 24.34 11.29 -7.76
CA GLU A 176 23.42 12.43 -7.89
C GLU A 176 22.25 12.10 -8.83
N ASP A 177 22.51 11.32 -9.88
CA ASP A 177 21.57 11.03 -10.98
C ASP A 177 20.67 9.80 -10.77
N GLN A 178 20.88 9.04 -9.69
CA GLN A 178 20.07 7.85 -9.41
C GLN A 178 18.69 8.19 -8.82
N SER A 179 17.74 7.28 -8.99
CA SER A 179 16.42 7.40 -8.37
C SER A 179 15.98 6.10 -7.69
N CYS A 180 15.06 6.20 -6.74
CA CYS A 180 14.38 5.05 -6.17
C CYS A 180 12.90 5.36 -5.93
N ILE A 181 12.10 4.31 -5.78
CA ILE A 181 10.71 4.42 -5.38
C ILE A 181 10.55 3.81 -3.98
N ILE A 182 9.78 4.47 -3.12
CA ILE A 182 9.42 3.95 -1.79
C ILE A 182 7.89 3.96 -1.69
N ILE A 183 7.29 2.82 -1.39
CA ILE A 183 5.84 2.67 -1.22
C ILE A 183 5.57 2.25 0.23
N VAL A 184 4.99 3.16 1.00
CA VAL A 184 4.73 2.99 2.44
C VAL A 184 3.34 3.51 2.80
N GLY A 185 2.88 3.18 4.00
CA GLY A 185 1.71 3.75 4.64
C GLY A 185 1.81 5.26 4.71
N ALA A 186 0.69 5.94 4.53
CA ALA A 186 0.62 7.40 4.42
C ALA A 186 1.20 8.16 5.62
N ASP A 187 1.17 7.57 6.81
CA ASP A 187 1.66 8.21 8.02
C ASP A 187 3.19 8.43 7.97
N HIS A 188 3.90 7.58 7.22
CA HIS A 188 5.36 7.62 7.04
C HIS A 188 5.82 8.71 6.07
N ILE A 189 4.90 9.32 5.32
CA ILE A 189 5.16 10.48 4.44
C ILE A 189 4.64 11.81 5.01
N SER A 190 4.15 11.79 6.25
CA SER A 190 3.57 12.97 6.88
C SER A 190 4.63 14.04 7.21
N LYS A 191 4.20 15.17 7.77
CA LYS A 191 5.10 16.26 8.19
C LYS A 191 5.53 16.15 9.66
N HIS A 192 5.28 15.01 10.29
CA HIS A 192 5.62 14.81 11.70
C HIS A 192 7.11 14.56 11.89
N GLU A 193 7.64 14.98 13.04
CA GLU A 193 9.05 14.79 13.35
C GLU A 193 9.39 13.30 13.47
N GLY A 194 10.50 12.87 12.86
CA GLY A 194 11.04 11.52 12.93
C GLY A 194 10.38 10.51 12.00
N VAL A 195 9.52 10.94 11.08
CA VAL A 195 8.95 10.05 10.04
C VAL A 195 9.93 9.87 8.88
N LEU A 196 9.81 8.75 8.15
CA LEU A 196 10.77 8.35 7.12
C LEU A 196 11.04 9.45 6.08
N LYS A 197 10.02 10.21 5.66
CA LYS A 197 10.19 11.36 4.76
C LYS A 197 11.24 12.36 5.28
N GLU A 198 11.07 12.82 6.52
CA GLU A 198 11.97 13.81 7.11
C GLU A 198 13.37 13.24 7.28
N LEU A 199 13.47 11.99 7.75
CA LEU A 199 14.75 11.30 7.90
C LEU A 199 15.54 11.20 6.58
N LEU A 200 14.86 10.96 5.46
CA LEU A 200 15.49 10.93 4.13
C LEU A 200 15.93 12.33 3.66
N GLU A 201 15.14 13.37 3.94
CA GLU A 201 15.50 14.76 3.63
C GLU A 201 16.72 15.22 4.47
N GLU A 202 16.77 14.87 5.75
CA GLU A 202 17.90 15.14 6.65
C GLU A 202 19.18 14.41 6.21
N ALA A 203 19.05 13.21 5.63
CA ALA A 203 20.15 12.47 5.01
C ALA A 203 20.62 13.07 3.67
N GLY A 204 19.98 14.14 3.19
CA GLY A 204 20.37 14.88 1.99
C GLY A 204 19.71 14.41 0.70
N HIS A 205 18.67 13.59 0.77
CA HIS A 205 17.94 13.12 -0.40
C HIS A 205 16.84 14.09 -0.83
N VAL A 206 16.59 14.18 -2.14
CA VAL A 206 15.47 14.97 -2.69
C VAL A 206 14.23 14.09 -2.75
N VAL A 207 13.29 14.29 -1.83
CA VAL A 207 12.04 13.53 -1.77
C VAL A 207 10.96 14.18 -2.63
N VAL A 208 10.41 13.42 -3.59
CA VAL A 208 9.23 13.77 -4.38
C VAL A 208 8.05 12.97 -3.87
N LEU A 209 7.14 13.66 -3.19
CA LEU A 209 5.95 13.05 -2.60
C LEU A 209 4.86 12.77 -3.65
N ARG A 210 4.23 11.61 -3.48
CA ARG A 210 2.99 11.20 -4.13
C ARG A 210 2.04 10.70 -3.04
N ASP A 211 1.11 11.55 -2.63
CA ASP A 211 0.12 11.18 -1.63
C ASP A 211 -1.05 10.45 -2.31
N CYS A 212 -1.22 9.16 -2.01
CA CYS A 212 -2.28 8.31 -2.53
C CYS A 212 -3.47 8.20 -1.57
N THR A 213 -3.58 9.07 -0.55
CA THR A 213 -4.65 9.02 0.46
C THR A 213 -5.80 10.00 0.26
N CYS A 214 -5.61 11.09 -0.47
CA CYS A 214 -6.58 12.18 -0.56
C CYS A 214 -6.76 12.79 -1.95
#